data_AF-A0A847I1H2-F1
#
_entry.id   AF-A0A847I1H2-F1
#
_cell.length_a   1.000
_cell.length_b   1.000
_cell.length_c   1.000
_cell.angle_alpha   90.00
_cell.angle_beta   90.00
_cell.angle_gamma   90.00
#
_symmetry.space_group_name_H-M   'P 1'
#
loop_
_entity.id
_entity.type
_entity.pdbx_description
1 polymer ?
#
loop_
_entity_poly.entity_id
_entity_poly.type
_entity_poly.pdbx_seq_one_letter_code
_entity_poly.pdbx_strand_id
1 'polypeptide(L)'
;MLCRNSDQRPPLTRDGRCCLRDPVARGSGVASRERGSAVCGLLLVLGVLSVAFAGSGGQRHAAETGLSASRDSAGASSSRAAGPVPLAPGVSIDWGQPAVLVDAQVVLLHGPLEFFACGPGKEHESILRLNASATHIYMALGLIGLNPGHPPVWDNAIGDYGRPTGDLLDITCEWEEGGQSRSADAFEWLREIEFSRRPISRPWVFAGSLRLADGTLAAEKSGAVFAVVDFPEGLVGLTGRHSSSNRELWLEAATDRIPPLGTPVRLVLRPARPREYQVEVDFRGEVFVEGRYVTPAHLADLLLLARQIEPGRLQSLNLIGVLRADQERLRRELAAAGCGEDVVRFQSLPRRPAGTTEPGGG
;
A
#
# COMPACT_ATOMS: atom_id res chain seq x y z
N MET A 1 -51.23 4.44 -5.73
CA MET A 1 -52.01 3.31 -6.29
C MET A 1 -51.00 2.32 -6.86
N LEU A 2 -50.78 1.10 -6.42
CA LEU A 2 -51.52 0.15 -5.59
C LEU A 2 -50.54 -0.58 -4.65
N CYS A 3 -50.98 -0.88 -3.44
CA CYS A 3 -50.34 -1.78 -2.49
C CYS A 3 -50.40 -3.24 -2.95
N ARG A 4 -49.41 -4.07 -2.57
CA ARG A 4 -49.64 -5.40 -1.96
C ARG A 4 -48.38 -5.93 -1.27
N ASN A 5 -48.48 -6.06 0.05
CA ASN A 5 -47.68 -6.94 0.88
C ASN A 5 -47.83 -8.40 0.42
N SER A 6 -46.75 -9.18 0.55
CA SER A 6 -46.86 -10.56 1.06
C SER A 6 -45.48 -11.10 1.45
N ASP A 7 -45.23 -11.12 2.76
CA ASP A 7 -44.48 -12.17 3.44
C ASP A 7 -44.82 -13.54 2.86
N GLN A 8 -43.83 -14.28 2.34
CA GLN A 8 -43.89 -15.75 2.31
C GLN A 8 -42.48 -16.33 2.48
N ARG A 9 -42.21 -16.84 3.68
CA ARG A 9 -41.13 -17.81 3.94
C ARG A 9 -41.57 -19.17 3.39
N PRO A 10 -40.70 -19.93 2.71
CA PRO A 10 -41.04 -21.28 2.25
C PRO A 10 -41.15 -22.26 3.44
N PRO A 11 -42.03 -23.27 3.35
CA PRO A 11 -42.22 -24.24 4.43
C PRO A 11 -41.04 -25.23 4.51
N LEU A 12 -40.50 -25.39 5.73
CA LEU A 12 -39.57 -26.46 6.08
C LEU A 12 -40.34 -27.79 6.21
N THR A 13 -39.86 -28.86 5.59
CA THR A 13 -40.30 -30.22 5.91
C THR A 13 -39.54 -30.76 7.12
N ARG A 14 -40.18 -31.67 7.85
CA ARG A 14 -39.82 -32.06 9.23
C ARG A 14 -38.49 -32.81 9.39
N ASP A 15 -37.73 -33.08 8.31
CA ASP A 15 -36.47 -33.85 8.34
C ASP A 15 -35.28 -33.23 7.56
N GLY A 16 -35.29 -31.91 7.30
CA GLY A 16 -34.04 -31.14 7.10
C GLY A 16 -33.03 -31.58 6.01
N ARG A 17 -33.45 -32.09 4.85
CA ARG A 17 -32.54 -32.32 3.70
C ARG A 17 -33.14 -31.87 2.37
N CYS A 18 -32.34 -31.20 1.55
CA CYS A 18 -32.69 -30.78 0.19
C CYS A 18 -32.15 -31.78 -0.84
N CYS A 19 -33.00 -32.25 -1.75
CA CYS A 19 -32.67 -33.12 -2.88
C CYS A 19 -32.83 -32.36 -4.19
N LEU A 20 -31.78 -32.25 -5.02
CA LEU A 20 -31.83 -32.03 -6.48
C LEU A 20 -30.49 -32.54 -7.05
N ARG A 21 -30.42 -33.79 -7.54
CA ARG A 21 -30.53 -34.28 -8.94
C ARG A 21 -29.20 -34.29 -9.73
N ASP A 22 -28.81 -35.51 -10.13
CA ASP A 22 -27.71 -35.89 -11.06
C ASP A 22 -27.90 -35.36 -12.49
N PRO A 23 -26.84 -35.43 -13.32
CA PRO A 23 -26.86 -36.50 -14.34
C PRO A 23 -25.54 -37.28 -14.58
N VAL A 24 -25.77 -38.55 -14.93
CA VAL A 24 -25.00 -39.60 -15.65
C VAL A 24 -24.40 -39.05 -16.98
N ALA A 25 -23.29 -39.46 -17.62
CA ALA A 25 -22.60 -40.76 -17.80
C ALA A 25 -21.13 -40.61 -18.25
N ARG A 26 -20.44 -41.77 -18.29
CA ARG A 26 -19.03 -42.05 -18.61
C ARG A 26 -18.70 -42.18 -20.12
N GLY A 27 -17.40 -42.05 -20.40
CA GLY A 27 -16.65 -42.58 -21.56
C GLY A 27 -15.59 -41.57 -21.99
N SER A 28 -14.30 -41.84 -22.19
CA SER A 28 -13.50 -43.06 -22.31
C SER A 28 -12.03 -42.67 -22.12
N GLY A 29 -11.22 -43.53 -21.49
CA GLY A 29 -9.80 -43.26 -21.23
C GLY A 29 -8.89 -43.42 -22.45
N VAL A 30 -7.71 -42.79 -22.37
CA VAL A 30 -6.48 -43.24 -23.01
C VAL A 30 -5.34 -43.01 -22.03
N ALA A 31 -4.70 -44.12 -21.65
CA ALA A 31 -3.50 -44.18 -20.84
C ALA A 31 -2.26 -43.98 -21.72
N SER A 32 -1.27 -43.23 -21.22
CA SER A 32 0.09 -43.24 -21.77
C SER A 32 1.11 -43.45 -20.66
N ARG A 33 1.42 -44.74 -20.49
CA ARG A 33 2.68 -45.38 -20.10
C ARG A 33 3.81 -44.52 -19.52
N GLU A 34 4.12 -44.86 -18.27
CA GLU A 34 5.45 -44.84 -17.68
C GLU A 34 6.43 -45.74 -18.44
N ARG A 35 7.69 -45.30 -18.53
CA ARG A 35 8.87 -46.15 -18.70
C ARG A 35 9.97 -45.63 -17.77
N GLY A 36 10.42 -46.47 -16.86
CA GLY A 36 11.59 -46.21 -16.03
C GLY A 36 12.91 -46.42 -16.78
N SER A 37 14.00 -45.94 -16.18
CA SER A 37 15.23 -46.71 -16.00
C SER A 37 16.15 -45.99 -15.02
N ALA A 38 16.83 -46.78 -14.21
CA ALA A 38 17.74 -46.41 -13.14
C ALA A 38 19.20 -46.22 -13.62
N VAL A 39 20.04 -45.83 -12.65
CA VAL A 39 21.49 -46.13 -12.46
C VAL A 39 22.49 -45.00 -12.78
N CYS A 40 23.02 -44.45 -11.66
CA CYS A 40 24.43 -44.35 -11.25
C CYS A 40 25.48 -43.70 -12.17
N GLY A 41 26.18 -42.69 -11.65
CA GLY A 41 27.35 -42.10 -12.31
C GLY A 41 28.01 -40.98 -11.48
N LEU A 42 28.74 -41.39 -10.44
CA LEU A 42 29.70 -40.59 -9.67
C LEU A 42 30.79 -40.01 -10.60
N LEU A 43 31.10 -38.70 -10.50
CA LEU A 43 32.39 -38.15 -10.94
C LEU A 43 32.71 -36.83 -10.21
N LEU A 44 33.56 -36.97 -9.20
CA LEU A 44 34.37 -35.93 -8.57
C LEU A 44 35.50 -35.53 -9.53
N VAL A 45 35.69 -34.22 -9.76
CA VAL A 45 36.95 -33.71 -10.30
C VAL A 45 37.48 -32.61 -9.38
N LEU A 46 38.70 -32.87 -8.90
CA LEU A 46 39.54 -32.08 -8.01
C LEU A 46 39.99 -30.77 -8.65
N GLY A 47 39.90 -29.66 -7.89
CA GLY A 47 40.63 -28.42 -8.15
C GLY A 47 41.67 -28.19 -7.05
N VAL A 48 42.94 -28.47 -7.36
CA VAL A 48 44.10 -28.17 -6.51
C VAL A 48 44.45 -26.68 -6.68
N LEU A 49 44.46 -25.93 -5.58
CA LEU A 49 44.94 -24.56 -5.53
C LEU A 49 45.99 -24.46 -4.41
N SER A 50 47.26 -24.17 -4.76
CA SER A 50 48.25 -23.59 -3.83
C SER A 50 49.57 -23.24 -4.54
N VAL A 51 50.26 -22.25 -3.95
CA VAL A 51 51.68 -21.86 -4.09
C VAL A 51 51.95 -20.87 -5.25
N ALA A 52 52.63 -19.71 -5.09
CA ALA A 52 53.26 -19.03 -3.95
C ALA A 52 53.53 -17.54 -4.24
N PHE A 53 53.64 -16.78 -3.15
CA PHE A 53 54.37 -15.51 -3.02
C PHE A 53 55.90 -15.71 -3.19
N ALA A 54 56.61 -14.77 -3.83
CA ALA A 54 57.92 -14.25 -3.38
C ALA A 54 58.54 -13.23 -4.38
N GLY A 55 59.20 -12.20 -3.81
CA GLY A 55 60.26 -11.39 -4.46
C GLY A 55 59.92 -9.90 -4.56
N SER A 56 60.23 -9.00 -3.61
CA SER A 56 61.52 -8.54 -3.05
C SER A 56 62.35 -7.61 -3.94
N GLY A 57 62.58 -6.39 -3.44
CA GLY A 57 63.73 -5.50 -3.71
C GLY A 57 63.52 -4.53 -4.88
N GLY A 58 63.77 -3.21 -4.79
CA GLY A 58 64.53 -2.43 -3.82
C GLY A 58 65.42 -1.42 -4.56
N GLN A 59 64.95 -0.17 -4.66
CA GLN A 59 65.67 1.12 -4.84
C GLN A 59 66.62 1.35 -6.04
N ARG A 60 66.46 2.51 -6.71
CA ARG A 60 67.25 3.75 -6.47
C ARG A 60 66.78 4.94 -7.34
N HIS A 61 66.74 6.11 -6.67
CA HIS A 61 66.98 7.53 -7.07
C HIS A 61 66.61 8.06 -8.47
N ALA A 62 66.36 9.35 -8.71
CA ALA A 62 65.92 10.58 -8.01
C ALA A 62 66.12 11.69 -9.08
N ALA A 63 65.18 12.63 -9.20
CA ALA A 63 65.38 14.08 -9.40
C ALA A 63 64.32 14.74 -10.30
N GLU A 64 63.65 15.73 -9.68
CA GLU A 64 63.30 17.05 -10.21
C GLU A 64 62.39 17.18 -11.45
N THR A 65 61.20 17.72 -11.23
CA THR A 65 60.97 19.17 -11.44
C THR A 65 59.55 19.52 -11.01
N GLY A 66 59.44 20.42 -10.05
CA GLY A 66 58.17 21.02 -9.67
C GLY A 66 57.76 22.06 -10.71
N LEU A 67 56.52 21.96 -11.18
CA LEU A 67 55.80 23.11 -11.71
C LEU A 67 54.36 23.06 -11.20
N SER A 68 54.07 24.04 -10.36
CA SER A 68 52.76 24.45 -9.87
C SER A 68 51.76 24.60 -11.02
N ALA A 69 50.66 23.85 -10.97
CA ALA A 69 49.42 24.21 -11.64
C ALA A 69 48.32 24.26 -10.58
N SER A 70 47.77 25.46 -10.43
CA SER A 70 46.67 25.84 -9.57
C SER A 70 45.50 24.88 -9.71
N ARG A 71 45.02 24.40 -8.56
CA ARG A 71 43.65 23.88 -8.44
C ARG A 71 42.72 25.07 -8.59
N ASP A 72 42.24 25.28 -9.80
CA ASP A 72 41.01 26.04 -10.00
C ASP A 72 39.88 25.20 -9.41
N SER A 73 39.61 25.48 -8.14
CA SER A 73 38.38 25.16 -7.45
C SER A 73 37.23 25.88 -8.17
N ALA A 74 36.72 25.26 -9.23
CA ALA A 74 35.35 25.49 -9.67
C ALA A 74 34.42 24.79 -8.67
N GLY A 75 34.30 25.39 -7.48
CA GLY A 75 33.20 25.12 -6.58
C GLY A 75 31.92 25.56 -7.28
N ALA A 76 31.28 24.63 -7.98
CA ALA A 76 29.90 24.78 -8.41
C ALA A 76 29.02 24.65 -7.16
N SER A 77 29.03 25.69 -6.34
CA SER A 77 27.88 26.02 -5.50
C SER A 77 26.77 26.45 -6.45
N SER A 78 25.87 25.52 -6.78
CA SER A 78 24.56 25.87 -7.29
C SER A 78 23.53 25.65 -6.18
N SER A 79 23.46 26.62 -5.28
CA SER A 79 22.23 26.88 -4.55
C SER A 79 21.13 27.23 -5.57
N ARG A 80 20.32 26.25 -5.93
CA ARG A 80 19.00 26.46 -6.52
C ARG A 80 18.07 25.50 -5.82
N ALA A 81 17.10 26.03 -5.09
CA ALA A 81 15.83 25.32 -4.92
C ALA A 81 15.24 25.20 -6.33
N ALA A 82 15.70 24.21 -7.08
CA ALA A 82 15.17 23.91 -8.39
C ALA A 82 13.77 23.36 -8.15
N GLY A 83 12.76 24.07 -8.64
CA GLY A 83 11.40 23.56 -8.66
C GLY A 83 11.34 22.22 -9.41
N PRO A 84 10.15 21.59 -9.44
CA PRO A 84 10.01 20.25 -10.01
C PRO A 84 10.57 20.14 -11.42
N VAL A 85 11.37 19.10 -11.67
CA VAL A 85 12.02 18.82 -12.94
C VAL A 85 11.15 17.85 -13.74
N PRO A 86 10.69 18.18 -14.95
CA PRO A 86 9.94 17.26 -15.79
C PRO A 86 10.77 16.01 -16.12
N LEU A 87 10.21 14.84 -15.87
CA LEU A 87 10.79 13.55 -16.26
C LEU A 87 10.21 13.07 -17.59
N ALA A 88 8.89 13.18 -17.73
CA ALA A 88 8.12 12.71 -18.88
C ALA A 88 6.77 13.44 -18.94
N PRO A 89 5.97 13.29 -20.02
CA PRO A 89 4.63 13.89 -20.09
C PRO A 89 3.78 13.50 -18.86
N GLY A 90 3.30 14.53 -18.14
CA GLY A 90 2.50 14.38 -16.92
C GLY A 90 3.25 13.89 -15.68
N VAL A 91 4.57 13.74 -15.72
CA VAL A 91 5.39 13.28 -14.58
C VAL A 91 6.59 14.20 -14.37
N SER A 92 6.71 14.77 -13.17
CA SER A 92 7.85 15.57 -12.73
C SER A 92 8.41 15.05 -11.39
N ILE A 93 9.67 15.34 -11.10
CA ILE A 93 10.31 15.01 -9.82
C ILE A 93 10.71 16.29 -9.10
N ASP A 94 10.28 16.42 -7.85
CA ASP A 94 10.83 17.40 -6.91
C ASP A 94 11.96 16.75 -6.12
N TRP A 95 13.17 17.30 -6.26
CA TRP A 95 14.37 16.82 -5.56
C TRP A 95 14.64 17.57 -4.25
N GLY A 96 14.02 18.74 -4.05
CA GLY A 96 14.17 19.51 -2.81
C GLY A 96 13.47 18.82 -1.64
N GLN A 97 12.28 18.28 -1.91
CA GLN A 97 11.62 17.29 -1.06
C GLN A 97 11.26 16.10 -1.95
N PRO A 98 12.01 14.98 -1.91
CA PRO A 98 11.84 13.84 -2.81
C PRO A 98 10.38 13.47 -3.01
N ALA A 99 9.85 13.80 -4.18
CA ALA A 99 8.45 13.58 -4.53
C ALA A 99 8.29 13.39 -6.04
N VAL A 100 7.34 12.54 -6.43
CA VAL A 100 6.87 12.43 -7.81
C VAL A 100 5.56 13.20 -7.94
N LEU A 101 5.51 14.12 -8.89
CA LEU A 101 4.31 14.88 -9.25
C LEU A 101 3.69 14.25 -10.49
N VAL A 102 2.41 13.90 -10.39
CA VAL A 102 1.66 13.27 -11.48
C VAL A 102 0.43 14.12 -11.81
N ASP A 103 0.34 14.59 -13.04
CA ASP A 103 -0.81 15.35 -13.50
C ASP A 103 -2.02 14.44 -13.73
N ALA A 104 -3.20 14.86 -13.29
CA ALA A 104 -4.44 14.12 -13.35
C ALA A 104 -5.65 15.07 -13.47
N GLN A 105 -6.85 14.50 -13.60
CA GLN A 105 -8.11 15.23 -13.56
C GLN A 105 -9.20 14.41 -12.88
N VAL A 106 -10.16 15.07 -12.24
CA VAL A 106 -11.34 14.41 -11.66
C VAL A 106 -12.25 13.89 -12.77
N VAL A 107 -12.61 12.60 -12.73
CA VAL A 107 -13.51 11.96 -13.71
C VAL A 107 -14.72 11.29 -13.10
N LEU A 108 -14.72 11.05 -11.78
CA LEU A 108 -15.84 10.45 -11.08
C LEU A 108 -16.01 11.08 -9.70
N LEU A 109 -17.27 11.33 -9.34
CA LEU A 109 -17.67 11.88 -8.05
C LEU A 109 -18.59 10.95 -7.26
N HIS A 110 -19.17 9.94 -7.89
CA HIS A 110 -20.17 9.06 -7.30
C HIS A 110 -20.00 7.62 -7.79
N GLY A 111 -20.22 6.66 -6.89
CA GLY A 111 -20.17 5.24 -7.20
C GLY A 111 -19.10 4.49 -6.41
N PRO A 112 -19.19 3.16 -6.38
CA PRO A 112 -18.17 2.32 -5.77
C PRO A 112 -16.86 2.40 -6.56
N LEU A 113 -15.73 2.25 -5.87
CA LEU A 113 -14.40 2.46 -6.42
C LEU A 113 -13.60 1.15 -6.46
N GLU A 114 -12.96 0.92 -7.61
CA GLU A 114 -11.86 -0.04 -7.75
C GLU A 114 -10.50 0.66 -7.68
N PHE A 115 -10.43 1.90 -8.18
CA PHE A 115 -9.20 2.69 -8.18
C PHE A 115 -9.42 4.07 -7.57
N PHE A 116 -8.38 4.60 -6.96
CA PHE A 116 -8.29 6.01 -6.59
C PHE A 116 -7.95 6.86 -7.82
N ALA A 117 -6.97 6.40 -8.60
CA ALA A 117 -6.56 7.03 -9.84
C ALA A 117 -6.16 5.97 -10.89
N CYS A 118 -6.56 6.19 -12.13
CA CYS A 118 -6.38 5.24 -13.22
C CYS A 118 -5.73 5.83 -14.46
N GLY A 119 -5.16 4.96 -15.28
CA GLY A 119 -4.88 5.27 -16.69
C GLY A 119 -6.16 5.26 -17.53
N PRO A 120 -6.06 5.41 -18.86
CA PRO A 120 -7.22 5.38 -19.76
C PRO A 120 -8.02 4.06 -19.67
N GLY A 121 -9.36 4.14 -19.74
CA GLY A 121 -10.27 2.99 -19.85
C GLY A 121 -10.94 2.53 -18.55
N LYS A 122 -10.59 3.15 -17.43
CA LYS A 122 -11.01 2.81 -16.06
C LYS A 122 -11.74 3.96 -15.33
N GLU A 123 -12.15 4.98 -16.08
CA GLU A 123 -12.70 6.24 -15.55
C GLU A 123 -14.05 6.09 -14.84
N HIS A 124 -14.79 5.01 -15.12
CA HIS A 124 -16.12 4.75 -14.54
C HIS A 124 -16.07 4.15 -13.13
N GLU A 125 -14.87 3.86 -12.62
CA GLU A 125 -14.62 3.22 -11.31
C GLU A 125 -13.44 3.87 -10.57
N SER A 126 -13.09 5.10 -10.97
CA SER A 126 -11.90 5.82 -10.52
C SER A 126 -12.17 7.30 -10.29
N ILE A 127 -11.77 7.88 -9.15
CA ILE A 127 -11.95 9.31 -8.88
C ILE A 127 -11.16 10.16 -9.89
N LEU A 128 -9.90 9.76 -10.15
CA LEU A 128 -8.97 10.49 -10.98
C LEU A 128 -8.57 9.72 -12.24
N ARG A 129 -8.43 10.43 -13.35
CA ARG A 129 -7.77 9.94 -14.57
C ARG A 129 -6.41 10.62 -14.70
N LEU A 130 -5.36 9.82 -14.77
CA LEU A 130 -3.99 10.27 -14.89
C LEU A 130 -3.71 10.75 -16.32
N ASN A 131 -2.96 11.85 -16.42
CA ASN A 131 -2.43 12.39 -17.67
C ASN A 131 -0.96 11.94 -17.85
N ALA A 132 -0.63 10.75 -17.37
CA ALA A 132 0.72 10.21 -17.27
C ALA A 132 0.74 8.71 -17.54
N SER A 133 1.87 8.22 -18.04
CA SER A 133 2.14 6.78 -18.23
C SER A 133 2.46 6.11 -16.89
N ALA A 134 1.89 4.94 -16.64
CA ALA A 134 2.17 4.13 -15.45
C ALA A 134 3.66 3.74 -15.36
N THR A 135 4.28 3.49 -16.51
CA THR A 135 5.71 3.19 -16.64
C THR A 135 6.58 4.38 -16.22
N HIS A 136 6.20 5.61 -16.60
CA HIS A 136 6.91 6.81 -16.15
C HIS A 136 6.77 7.04 -14.64
N ILE A 137 5.59 6.78 -14.06
CA ILE A 137 5.37 6.85 -12.61
C ILE A 137 6.23 5.81 -11.89
N TYR A 138 6.25 4.56 -12.36
CA TYR A 138 7.09 3.49 -11.82
C TYR A 138 8.58 3.89 -11.79
N MET A 139 9.09 4.42 -12.90
CA MET A 139 10.49 4.87 -12.98
C MET A 139 10.77 6.06 -12.06
N ALA A 140 9.86 7.04 -11.99
CA ALA A 140 10.00 8.21 -11.14
C ALA A 140 10.06 7.84 -9.65
N LEU A 141 9.20 6.90 -9.20
CA LEU A 141 9.22 6.40 -7.83
C LEU A 141 10.55 5.70 -7.50
N GLY A 142 11.08 4.91 -8.44
CA GLY A 142 12.42 4.33 -8.32
C GLY A 142 13.54 5.39 -8.22
N LEU A 143 13.44 6.47 -9.01
CA LEU A 143 14.42 7.56 -9.02
C LEU A 143 14.46 8.35 -7.70
N ILE A 144 13.34 8.46 -6.98
CA ILE A 144 13.31 9.06 -5.63
C ILE A 144 13.67 8.05 -4.52
N GLY A 145 14.09 6.83 -4.88
CA GLY A 145 14.64 5.84 -3.96
C GLY A 145 13.65 4.81 -3.42
N LEU A 146 12.41 4.76 -3.94
CA LEU A 146 11.43 3.75 -3.54
C LEU A 146 11.62 2.44 -4.32
N ASN A 147 11.59 1.33 -3.61
CA ASN A 147 11.69 -0.01 -4.17
C ASN A 147 10.29 -0.61 -4.34
N PRO A 148 9.94 -1.07 -5.54
CA PRO A 148 8.71 -1.82 -5.74
C PRO A 148 8.84 -3.19 -5.08
N GLY A 149 7.75 -3.68 -4.49
CA GLY A 149 7.66 -5.08 -4.06
C GLY A 149 6.93 -5.93 -5.09
N HIS A 150 5.78 -6.47 -4.70
CA HIS A 150 4.90 -7.21 -5.60
C HIS A 150 3.43 -6.86 -5.37
N PRO A 151 2.60 -6.85 -6.43
CA PRO A 151 1.16 -6.69 -6.33
C PRO A 151 0.51 -7.92 -5.69
N PRO A 152 -0.78 -7.89 -5.33
CA PRO A 152 -1.48 -9.05 -4.80
C PRO A 152 -1.40 -10.23 -5.78
N VAL A 153 -0.84 -11.35 -5.32
CA VAL A 153 -0.72 -12.59 -6.10
C VAL A 153 -1.53 -13.68 -5.42
N TRP A 154 -2.27 -14.46 -6.21
CA TRP A 154 -3.00 -15.61 -5.69
C TRP A 154 -2.03 -16.61 -5.04
N ASP A 155 -2.26 -16.92 -3.78
CA ASP A 155 -1.48 -17.88 -3.01
C ASP A 155 -2.33 -19.13 -2.75
N ASN A 156 -1.94 -20.22 -3.40
CA ASN A 156 -2.61 -21.52 -3.29
C ASN A 156 -2.55 -22.12 -1.88
N ALA A 157 -1.57 -21.74 -1.05
CA ALA A 157 -1.44 -22.26 0.31
C ALA A 157 -2.50 -21.69 1.26
N ILE A 158 -2.89 -20.43 1.03
CA ILE A 158 -3.94 -19.75 1.81
C ILE A 158 -5.29 -19.73 1.08
N GLY A 159 -5.33 -20.09 -0.21
CA GLY A 159 -6.53 -20.08 -1.04
C GLY A 159 -7.09 -18.68 -1.27
N ASP A 160 -6.22 -17.68 -1.29
CA ASP A 160 -6.57 -16.25 -1.34
C ASP A 160 -5.40 -15.43 -1.93
N TYR A 161 -5.63 -14.16 -2.27
CA TYR A 161 -4.57 -13.24 -2.67
C TYR A 161 -3.68 -12.86 -1.47
N GLY A 162 -2.37 -12.94 -1.68
CA GLY A 162 -1.37 -12.38 -0.77
C GLY A 162 -1.44 -10.85 -0.72
N ARG A 163 -0.95 -10.27 0.38
CA ARG A 163 -0.88 -8.81 0.53
C ARG A 163 0.15 -8.21 -0.42
N PRO A 164 -0.10 -7.00 -0.96
CA PRO A 164 0.93 -6.28 -1.69
C PRO A 164 2.10 -5.94 -0.76
N THR A 165 3.30 -5.94 -1.30
CA THR A 165 4.51 -5.50 -0.58
C THR A 165 5.28 -4.47 -1.38
N GLY A 166 6.18 -3.75 -0.73
CA GLY A 166 7.01 -2.71 -1.33
C GLY A 166 7.24 -1.57 -0.35
N ASP A 167 7.98 -0.57 -0.81
CA ASP A 167 8.17 0.65 -0.04
C ASP A 167 6.85 1.42 0.07
N LEU A 168 6.71 2.12 1.20
CA LEU A 168 5.50 2.83 1.55
C LEU A 168 5.55 4.27 1.05
N LEU A 169 4.43 4.77 0.56
CA LEU A 169 4.31 6.14 0.06
C LEU A 169 3.01 6.82 0.51
N ASP A 170 3.06 8.15 0.57
CA ASP A 170 1.91 9.01 0.84
C ASP A 170 1.47 9.69 -0.44
N ILE A 171 0.15 9.88 -0.60
CA ILE A 171 -0.45 10.52 -1.77
C ILE A 171 -1.23 11.74 -1.30
N THR A 172 -0.80 12.91 -1.76
CA THR A 172 -1.51 14.17 -1.57
C THR A 172 -2.10 14.61 -2.91
N CYS A 173 -3.35 15.06 -2.90
CA CYS A 173 -3.98 15.71 -4.06
C CYS A 173 -3.85 17.22 -3.90
N GLU A 174 -3.27 17.89 -4.89
CA GLU A 174 -3.17 19.35 -4.96
C GLU A 174 -4.01 19.87 -6.13
N TRP A 175 -4.81 20.91 -5.91
CA TRP A 175 -5.64 21.54 -6.95
C TRP A 175 -5.81 23.04 -6.69
N GLU A 176 -6.35 23.76 -7.66
CA GLU A 176 -6.73 25.16 -7.48
C GLU A 176 -8.25 25.31 -7.32
N GLU A 177 -8.66 26.12 -6.37
CA GLU A 177 -10.06 26.47 -6.12
C GLU A 177 -10.16 27.96 -5.81
N GLY A 178 -10.89 28.72 -6.64
CA GLY A 178 -11.04 30.16 -6.44
C GLY A 178 -9.72 30.94 -6.44
N GLY A 179 -8.71 30.46 -7.18
CA GLY A 179 -7.36 31.05 -7.22
C GLY A 179 -6.50 30.75 -5.99
N GLN A 180 -6.95 29.87 -5.10
CA GLN A 180 -6.18 29.38 -3.96
C GLN A 180 -5.75 27.94 -4.20
N SER A 181 -4.50 27.63 -3.88
CA SER A 181 -4.03 26.24 -3.85
C SER A 181 -4.66 25.51 -2.66
N ARG A 182 -5.22 24.34 -2.94
CA ARG A 182 -5.81 23.40 -1.98
C ARG A 182 -5.00 22.11 -2.00
N SER A 183 -5.01 21.41 -0.88
CA SER A 183 -4.38 20.09 -0.75
C SER A 183 -5.19 19.20 0.18
N ALA A 184 -5.25 17.90 -0.11
CA ALA A 184 -5.88 16.89 0.75
C ALA A 184 -5.11 15.57 0.69
N ASP A 185 -5.08 14.82 1.80
CA ASP A 185 -4.63 13.42 1.77
C ASP A 185 -5.60 12.58 0.93
N ALA A 186 -5.08 11.61 0.16
CA ALA A 186 -5.94 10.78 -0.70
C ALA A 186 -7.09 10.09 0.05
N PHE A 187 -6.90 9.73 1.33
CA PHE A 187 -7.97 9.12 2.13
C PHE A 187 -9.09 10.09 2.47
N GLU A 188 -8.89 11.41 2.38
CA GLU A 188 -9.96 12.40 2.56
C GLU A 188 -10.98 12.39 1.42
N TRP A 189 -10.60 11.87 0.25
CA TRP A 189 -11.48 11.73 -0.91
C TRP A 189 -12.18 10.36 -0.96
N LEU A 190 -11.91 9.50 0.02
CA LEU A 190 -12.47 8.15 0.13
C LEU A 190 -13.51 8.09 1.26
N ARG A 191 -14.58 7.32 1.05
CA ARG A 191 -15.59 7.02 2.07
C ARG A 191 -15.91 5.53 2.08
N GLU A 192 -15.89 4.92 3.25
CA GLU A 192 -16.34 3.55 3.48
C GLU A 192 -17.84 3.47 3.20
N ILE A 193 -18.27 2.54 2.33
CA ILE A 193 -19.67 2.37 1.95
C ILE A 193 -20.48 1.88 3.16
N GLU A 194 -19.99 0.84 3.85
CA GLU A 194 -20.70 0.20 4.96
C GLU A 194 -20.99 1.16 6.12
N PHE A 195 -19.99 2.00 6.46
CA PHE A 195 -20.05 2.87 7.64
C PHE A 195 -20.27 4.34 7.31
N SER A 196 -20.33 4.71 6.03
CA SER A 196 -20.52 6.09 5.54
C SER A 196 -19.55 7.10 6.20
N ARG A 197 -18.27 6.72 6.33
CA ARG A 197 -17.25 7.53 7.01
C ARG A 197 -15.91 7.46 6.28
N ARG A 198 -15.02 8.40 6.57
CA ARG A 198 -13.64 8.34 6.06
C ARG A 198 -12.94 7.07 6.57
N PRO A 199 -12.25 6.29 5.71
CA PRO A 199 -11.35 5.22 6.14
C PRO A 199 -10.20 5.75 7.00
N ILE A 200 -9.62 4.89 7.84
CA ILE A 200 -8.40 5.21 8.59
C ILE A 200 -7.25 5.40 7.59
N SER A 201 -6.74 6.64 7.50
CA SER A 201 -5.60 6.99 6.65
C SER A 201 -4.38 6.15 7.02
N ARG A 202 -3.67 5.70 5.99
CA ARG A 202 -2.52 4.80 6.09
C ARG A 202 -1.65 5.02 4.85
N PRO A 203 -0.36 4.63 4.87
CA PRO A 203 0.44 4.69 3.66
C PRO A 203 -0.11 3.75 2.57
N TRP A 204 0.22 4.08 1.33
CA TRP A 204 0.05 3.23 0.16
C TRP A 204 1.30 2.37 -0.04
N VAL A 205 1.15 1.26 -0.75
CA VAL A 205 2.26 0.35 -1.09
C VAL A 205 2.67 0.59 -2.52
N PHE A 206 3.96 0.86 -2.76
CA PHE A 206 4.53 0.77 -4.10
C PHE A 206 4.71 -0.71 -4.47
N ALA A 207 3.63 -1.32 -4.95
CA ALA A 207 3.61 -2.75 -5.25
C ALA A 207 4.37 -3.11 -6.53
N GLY A 208 4.55 -2.14 -7.43
CA GLY A 208 4.92 -2.43 -8.81
C GLY A 208 3.72 -2.96 -9.58
N SER A 209 3.92 -3.58 -10.74
CA SER A 209 2.84 -4.19 -11.53
C SER A 209 3.36 -5.50 -12.09
N LEU A 210 2.46 -6.45 -12.37
CA LEU A 210 2.84 -7.59 -13.21
C LEU A 210 3.48 -7.10 -14.52
N ARG A 211 4.48 -7.85 -14.97
CA ARG A 211 5.13 -7.62 -16.26
C ARG A 211 4.52 -8.54 -17.30
N LEU A 212 4.15 -7.96 -18.44
CA LEU A 212 3.69 -8.71 -19.60
C LEU A 212 4.89 -9.34 -20.34
N ALA A 213 4.60 -10.22 -21.29
CA ALA A 213 5.63 -10.95 -22.04
C ALA A 213 6.59 -10.04 -22.84
N ASP A 214 6.14 -8.85 -23.21
CA ASP A 214 6.94 -7.82 -23.89
C ASP A 214 7.72 -6.91 -22.91
N GLY A 215 7.67 -7.19 -21.61
CA GLY A 215 8.35 -6.44 -20.55
C GLY A 215 7.60 -5.21 -20.06
N THR A 216 6.49 -4.83 -20.71
CA THR A 216 5.65 -3.69 -20.29
C THR A 216 4.92 -4.00 -18.98
N LEU A 217 4.64 -2.96 -18.19
CA LEU A 217 3.81 -3.09 -17.00
C LEU A 217 2.36 -3.35 -17.43
N ALA A 218 1.69 -4.32 -16.81
CA ALA A 218 0.27 -4.58 -17.03
C ALA A 218 -0.59 -3.32 -16.77
N ALA A 219 -0.25 -2.55 -15.71
CA ALA A 219 -0.85 -1.24 -15.41
C ALA A 219 -0.87 -0.27 -16.61
N GLU A 220 0.15 -0.32 -17.48
CA GLU A 220 0.24 0.54 -18.67
C GLU A 220 -0.87 0.23 -19.67
N LYS A 221 -1.20 -1.06 -19.83
CA LYS A 221 -2.21 -1.50 -20.80
C LYS A 221 -3.61 -1.47 -20.25
N SER A 222 -3.79 -1.78 -18.96
CA SER A 222 -5.12 -1.87 -18.36
C SER A 222 -5.62 -0.60 -17.70
N GLY A 223 -4.73 0.35 -17.41
CA GLY A 223 -5.06 1.55 -16.64
C GLY A 223 -5.18 1.32 -15.14
N ALA A 224 -4.87 0.12 -14.63
CA ALA A 224 -4.87 -0.18 -13.20
C ALA A 224 -3.64 0.41 -12.51
N VAL A 225 -3.70 1.68 -12.06
CA VAL A 225 -2.53 2.37 -11.50
C VAL A 225 -2.60 2.46 -9.98
N PHE A 226 -3.55 3.19 -9.40
CA PHE A 226 -3.68 3.35 -7.94
C PHE A 226 -4.93 2.60 -7.48
N ALA A 227 -4.79 1.32 -7.16
CA ALA A 227 -5.90 0.44 -6.81
C ALA A 227 -6.29 0.57 -5.32
N VAL A 228 -7.59 0.55 -5.04
CA VAL A 228 -8.13 0.49 -3.67
C VAL A 228 -8.72 -0.87 -3.30
N VAL A 229 -8.62 -1.82 -4.24
CA VAL A 229 -8.92 -3.25 -4.09
C VAL A 229 -7.79 -4.08 -4.70
N ASP A 230 -7.78 -5.38 -4.45
CA ASP A 230 -6.70 -6.28 -4.82
C ASP A 230 -6.74 -6.55 -6.33
N PHE A 231 -5.86 -5.84 -7.05
CA PHE A 231 -5.60 -6.03 -8.48
C PHE A 231 -4.13 -6.41 -8.70
N PRO A 232 -3.84 -7.54 -9.37
CA PRO A 232 -2.46 -7.95 -9.66
C PRO A 232 -1.77 -6.98 -10.66
N GLU A 233 -2.55 -6.19 -11.37
CA GLU A 233 -2.05 -5.21 -12.34
C GLU A 233 -1.77 -3.84 -11.70
N GLY A 234 -2.24 -3.59 -10.47
CA GLY A 234 -2.17 -2.30 -9.80
C GLY A 234 -0.75 -1.88 -9.42
N LEU A 235 -0.30 -0.72 -9.93
CA LEU A 235 1.04 -0.16 -9.67
C LEU A 235 1.28 0.21 -8.19
N VAL A 236 0.27 0.83 -7.58
CA VAL A 236 0.23 1.28 -6.20
C VAL A 236 -1.07 0.76 -5.60
N GLY A 237 -0.98 0.16 -4.40
CA GLY A 237 -2.13 -0.45 -3.74
C GLY A 237 -2.27 -0.02 -2.28
N LEU A 238 -3.33 -0.50 -1.64
CA LEU A 238 -3.50 -0.37 -0.20
C LEU A 238 -2.74 -1.46 0.57
N THR A 239 -2.39 -1.19 1.82
CA THR A 239 -1.68 -2.12 2.71
C THR A 239 -2.57 -3.25 3.27
N GLY A 240 -3.89 -3.11 3.16
CA GLY A 240 -4.89 -4.10 3.53
C GLY A 240 -5.35 -4.91 2.32
N ARG A 241 -5.96 -6.08 2.58
CA ARG A 241 -6.65 -6.87 1.55
C ARG A 241 -8.08 -6.40 1.38
N HIS A 242 -8.50 -6.25 0.14
CA HIS A 242 -9.79 -5.73 -0.23
C HIS A 242 -10.22 -6.40 -1.55
N SER A 243 -11.30 -7.16 -1.51
CA SER A 243 -11.79 -7.90 -2.67
C SER A 243 -12.17 -6.96 -3.83
N SER A 244 -11.81 -7.37 -5.06
CA SER A 244 -12.23 -6.74 -6.31
C SER A 244 -13.57 -7.26 -6.83
N SER A 245 -14.28 -8.10 -6.06
CA SER A 245 -15.64 -8.50 -6.39
C SER A 245 -16.60 -7.31 -6.31
N ASN A 246 -17.40 -7.08 -7.35
CA ASN A 246 -18.36 -5.96 -7.41
C ASN A 246 -19.29 -5.85 -6.19
N ARG A 247 -19.59 -6.96 -5.52
CA ARG A 247 -20.47 -6.99 -4.33
C ARG A 247 -19.75 -6.64 -3.02
N GLU A 248 -18.43 -6.59 -3.05
CA GLU A 248 -17.55 -6.43 -1.89
C GLU A 248 -16.71 -5.14 -1.97
N LEU A 249 -16.94 -4.31 -3.02
CA LEU A 249 -16.36 -2.98 -3.09
C LEU A 249 -16.76 -2.19 -1.84
N TRP A 250 -15.75 -1.65 -1.17
CA TRP A 250 -15.87 -1.14 0.20
C TRP A 250 -15.73 0.39 0.28
N LEU A 251 -15.27 1.02 -0.81
CA LEU A 251 -15.08 2.47 -0.91
C LEU A 251 -15.93 3.08 -2.01
N GLU A 252 -16.34 4.32 -1.75
CA GLU A 252 -16.92 5.24 -2.71
C GLU A 252 -16.24 6.61 -2.62
N ALA A 253 -16.49 7.46 -3.61
CA ALA A 253 -16.00 8.82 -3.64
C ALA A 253 -16.66 9.69 -2.55
N ALA A 254 -15.85 10.38 -1.75
CA ALA A 254 -16.33 11.39 -0.80
C ALA A 254 -16.66 12.69 -1.53
N THR A 255 -17.77 12.71 -2.28
CA THR A 255 -18.13 13.80 -3.21
C THR A 255 -18.01 15.20 -2.61
N ASP A 256 -18.37 15.38 -1.34
CA ASP A 256 -18.33 16.66 -0.62
C ASP A 256 -16.90 17.19 -0.39
N ARG A 257 -15.88 16.37 -0.64
CA ARG A 257 -14.46 16.66 -0.45
C ARG A 257 -13.66 16.74 -1.74
N ILE A 258 -14.26 16.35 -2.87
CA ILE A 258 -13.60 16.27 -4.17
C ILE A 258 -14.03 17.48 -5.01
N PRO A 259 -13.11 18.19 -5.68
CA PRO A 259 -13.48 19.30 -6.55
C PRO A 259 -14.32 18.83 -7.75
N PRO A 260 -15.00 19.73 -8.48
CA PRO A 260 -15.89 19.37 -9.58
C PRO A 260 -15.22 18.51 -10.66
N LEU A 261 -16.04 17.75 -11.40
CA LEU A 261 -15.59 16.97 -12.56
C LEU A 261 -14.75 17.82 -13.53
N GLY A 262 -13.68 17.23 -14.04
CA GLY A 262 -12.73 17.88 -14.95
C GLY A 262 -11.71 18.79 -14.27
N THR A 263 -11.79 19.00 -12.95
CA THR A 263 -10.79 19.81 -12.23
C THR A 263 -9.41 19.18 -12.40
N PRO A 264 -8.41 19.95 -12.87
CA PRO A 264 -7.02 19.49 -12.90
C PRO A 264 -6.51 19.28 -11.48
N VAL A 265 -5.88 18.13 -11.25
CA VAL A 265 -5.32 17.74 -9.96
C VAL A 265 -3.89 17.29 -10.18
N ARG A 266 -3.00 17.66 -9.28
CA ARG A 266 -1.66 17.12 -9.20
C ARG A 266 -1.59 16.15 -8.03
N LEU A 267 -1.29 14.89 -8.32
CA LEU A 267 -0.94 13.93 -7.29
C LEU A 267 0.52 14.15 -6.90
N VAL A 268 0.79 14.20 -5.61
CA VAL A 268 2.13 14.29 -5.06
C VAL A 268 2.42 13.04 -4.25
N LEU A 269 3.32 12.22 -4.79
CA LEU A 269 3.72 10.93 -4.24
C LEU A 269 5.04 11.11 -3.49
N ARG A 270 5.07 10.81 -2.20
CA ARG A 270 6.26 10.96 -1.35
C ARG A 270 6.57 9.67 -0.60
N PRO A 271 7.83 9.38 -0.25
CA PRO A 271 8.13 8.34 0.74
C PRO A 271 7.27 8.57 1.99
N ALA A 272 6.65 7.50 2.47
CA ALA A 272 5.68 7.62 3.55
C ALA A 272 6.34 8.20 4.81
N ARG A 273 5.59 9.05 5.51
CA ARG A 273 6.02 9.58 6.81
C ARG A 273 5.33 8.83 7.94
N PRO A 274 6.02 8.68 9.08
CA PRO A 274 5.43 7.95 10.18
C PRO A 274 4.24 8.73 10.74
N ARG A 275 3.12 8.02 10.92
CA ARG A 275 1.86 8.56 11.40
C ARG A 275 1.72 8.35 12.91
N GLU A 276 1.10 9.30 13.58
CA GLU A 276 0.67 9.14 14.96
C GLU A 276 -0.82 8.86 14.96
N TYR A 277 -1.20 7.67 15.42
CA TYR A 277 -2.59 7.32 15.59
C TYR A 277 -3.03 7.61 17.03
N GLN A 278 -4.19 8.21 17.19
CA GLN A 278 -4.88 8.25 18.48
C GLN A 278 -5.45 6.86 18.76
N VAL A 279 -4.78 6.10 19.63
CA VAL A 279 -5.19 4.75 20.00
C VAL A 279 -5.70 4.73 21.43
N GLU A 280 -6.97 4.37 21.60
CA GLU A 280 -7.63 4.23 22.89
C GLU A 280 -8.07 2.78 23.11
N VAL A 281 -8.02 2.33 24.35
CA VAL A 281 -8.58 1.05 24.77
C VAL A 281 -9.58 1.34 25.86
N ASP A 282 -10.84 0.99 25.62
CA ASP A 282 -11.91 1.26 26.57
C ASP A 282 -11.92 0.23 27.72
N PHE A 283 -12.80 0.44 28.69
CA PHE A 283 -12.91 -0.42 29.86
C PHE A 283 -13.36 -1.86 29.57
N ARG A 284 -13.82 -2.16 28.36
CA ARG A 284 -14.16 -3.52 27.90
C ARG A 284 -12.97 -4.18 27.20
N GLY A 285 -11.85 -3.48 27.08
CA GLY A 285 -10.69 -3.93 26.32
C GLY A 285 -10.88 -3.80 24.81
N GLU A 286 -11.87 -3.03 24.34
CA GLU A 286 -12.08 -2.75 22.93
C GLU A 286 -11.10 -1.67 22.46
N VAL A 287 -10.50 -1.86 21.28
CA VAL A 287 -9.49 -0.96 20.72
C VAL A 287 -10.15 0.02 19.76
N PHE A 288 -9.82 1.30 19.90
CA PHE A 288 -10.27 2.37 19.03
C PHE A 288 -9.06 3.10 18.43
N VAL A 289 -9.08 3.32 17.12
CA VAL A 289 -8.11 4.13 16.39
C VAL A 289 -8.83 5.30 15.75
N GLU A 290 -8.45 6.52 16.09
CA GLU A 290 -9.13 7.75 15.65
C GLU A 290 -10.64 7.70 15.97
N GLY A 291 -10.99 7.21 17.16
CA GLY A 291 -12.36 7.02 17.63
C GLY A 291 -13.13 5.87 16.96
N ARG A 292 -12.49 5.03 16.13
CA ARG A 292 -13.13 3.91 15.43
C ARG A 292 -12.71 2.59 16.02
N TYR A 293 -13.68 1.72 16.32
CA TYR A 293 -13.39 0.35 16.72
C TYR A 293 -12.54 -0.35 15.65
N VAL A 294 -11.47 -1.00 16.08
CA VAL A 294 -10.61 -1.85 15.25
C VAL A 294 -10.32 -3.16 15.99
N THR A 295 -10.05 -4.22 15.23
CA THR A 295 -9.58 -5.47 15.83
C THR A 295 -8.11 -5.32 16.26
N PRO A 296 -7.64 -6.10 17.24
CA PRO A 296 -6.22 -6.15 17.62
C PRO A 296 -5.29 -6.48 16.43
N ALA A 297 -5.73 -7.32 15.49
CA ALA A 297 -5.00 -7.63 14.27
C ALA A 297 -4.88 -6.40 13.33
N HIS A 298 -5.95 -5.63 13.18
CA HIS A 298 -5.91 -4.38 12.40
C HIS A 298 -5.02 -3.33 13.08
N LEU A 299 -5.08 -3.21 14.40
CA LEU A 299 -4.13 -2.36 15.13
C LEU A 299 -2.68 -2.80 14.86
N ALA A 300 -2.38 -4.11 14.97
CA ALA A 300 -1.04 -4.64 14.69
C ALA A 300 -0.57 -4.31 13.28
N ASP A 301 -1.43 -4.43 12.27
CA ASP A 301 -1.11 -4.03 10.89
C ASP A 301 -0.67 -2.55 10.82
N LEU A 302 -1.41 -1.63 11.45
CA LEU A 302 -1.06 -0.20 11.47
C LEU A 302 0.27 0.08 12.17
N LEU A 303 0.55 -0.65 13.26
CA LEU A 303 1.79 -0.54 14.02
C LEU A 303 3.01 -1.04 13.22
N LEU A 304 2.87 -2.16 12.52
CA LEU A 304 3.92 -2.72 11.68
C LEU A 304 4.25 -1.80 10.50
N LEU A 305 3.24 -1.19 9.88
CA LEU A 305 3.45 -0.17 8.84
C LEU A 305 4.24 1.03 9.37
N ALA A 306 3.91 1.51 10.56
CA ALA A 306 4.63 2.61 11.19
C ALA A 306 6.11 2.25 11.44
N ARG A 307 6.39 0.99 11.79
CA ARG A 307 7.76 0.49 11.99
C ARG A 307 8.53 0.22 10.70
N GLN A 308 7.83 -0.10 9.60
CA GLN A 308 8.47 -0.19 8.29
C GLN A 308 9.01 1.18 7.86
N ILE A 309 8.30 2.26 8.18
CA ILE A 309 8.72 3.64 7.89
C ILE A 309 9.83 4.09 8.84
N GLU A 310 9.64 3.89 10.15
CA GLU A 310 10.56 4.34 11.19
C GLU A 310 10.91 3.16 12.12
N PRO A 311 12.02 2.44 11.84
CA PRO A 311 12.47 1.35 12.69
C PRO A 311 12.74 1.84 14.11
N GLY A 312 11.96 1.32 15.07
CA GLY A 312 12.03 1.73 16.48
C GLY A 312 10.93 2.69 16.93
N ARG A 313 9.99 3.05 16.04
CA ARG A 313 8.82 3.82 16.43
C ARG A 313 7.99 3.07 17.47
N LEU A 314 7.63 3.80 18.53
CA LEU A 314 6.83 3.30 19.64
C LEU A 314 5.47 4.01 19.65
N GLN A 315 4.39 3.25 19.48
CA GLN A 315 3.03 3.80 19.53
C GLN A 315 2.49 3.76 20.96
N SER A 316 1.91 4.87 21.41
CA SER A 316 1.22 4.92 22.71
C SER A 316 -0.23 4.47 22.57
N LEU A 317 -0.66 3.61 23.50
CA LEU A 317 -2.04 3.12 23.64
C LEU A 317 -2.60 3.65 24.97
N ASN A 318 -3.65 4.45 24.89
CA ASN A 318 -4.31 5.06 26.03
C ASN A 318 -5.33 4.09 26.64
N LEU A 319 -5.04 3.55 27.82
CA LEU A 319 -5.91 2.63 28.56
C LEU A 319 -6.88 3.44 29.44
N ILE A 320 -8.17 3.44 29.08
CA ILE A 320 -9.21 4.21 29.77
C ILE A 320 -10.00 3.28 30.69
N GLY A 321 -9.53 3.13 31.94
CA GLY A 321 -10.18 2.30 32.95
C GLY A 321 -10.27 0.81 32.58
N VAL A 322 -9.23 0.30 31.90
CA VAL A 322 -9.11 -1.08 31.40
C VAL A 322 -8.72 -2.03 32.52
N LEU A 323 -9.32 -3.22 32.56
CA LEU A 323 -8.93 -4.25 33.52
C LEU A 323 -7.57 -4.83 33.17
N ARG A 324 -6.81 -5.24 34.19
CA ARG A 324 -5.50 -5.88 34.01
C ARG A 324 -5.56 -7.11 33.09
N ALA A 325 -6.61 -7.92 33.22
CA ALA A 325 -6.80 -9.11 32.38
C ALA A 325 -6.99 -8.76 30.89
N ASP A 326 -7.72 -7.68 30.58
CA ASP A 326 -7.91 -7.19 29.21
C ASP A 326 -6.63 -6.62 28.63
N GLN A 327 -5.87 -5.85 29.43
CA GLN A 327 -4.56 -5.36 29.03
C GLN A 327 -3.58 -6.50 28.72
N GLU A 328 -3.55 -7.53 29.57
CA GLU A 328 -2.72 -8.72 29.36
C GLU A 328 -3.16 -9.53 28.12
N ARG A 329 -4.46 -9.61 27.84
CA ARG A 329 -4.99 -10.21 26.60
C ARG A 329 -4.48 -9.45 25.37
N LEU A 330 -4.69 -8.13 25.34
CA LEU A 330 -4.28 -7.28 24.22
C LEU A 330 -2.77 -7.35 23.99
N ARG A 331 -1.96 -7.36 25.06
CA ARG A 331 -0.49 -7.57 24.94
C ARG A 331 -0.14 -8.88 24.24
N ARG A 332 -0.77 -10.00 24.61
CA ARG A 332 -0.51 -11.30 24.00
C ARG A 332 -0.90 -11.31 22.53
N GLU A 333 -2.05 -10.73 22.19
CA GLU A 333 -2.55 -10.66 20.81
C GLU A 333 -1.63 -9.80 19.93
N LEU A 334 -1.22 -8.63 20.41
CA LEU A 334 -0.27 -7.77 19.70
C LEU A 334 1.10 -8.44 19.56
N ALA A 335 1.62 -9.06 20.62
CA ALA A 335 2.90 -9.78 20.55
C ALA A 335 2.85 -10.96 19.57
N ALA A 336 1.75 -11.71 19.53
CA ALA A 336 1.55 -12.79 18.56
C ALA A 336 1.49 -12.28 17.12
N ALA A 337 1.06 -11.03 16.91
CA ALA A 337 1.10 -10.33 15.63
C ALA A 337 2.42 -9.58 15.36
N GLY A 338 3.49 -9.83 16.14
CA GLY A 338 4.80 -9.21 15.95
C GLY A 338 4.94 -7.81 16.55
N CYS A 339 3.95 -7.33 17.30
CA CYS A 339 3.95 -6.05 18.01
C CYS A 339 4.28 -6.24 19.49
N GLY A 340 5.57 -6.36 19.81
CA GLY A 340 6.07 -6.52 21.18
C GLY A 340 6.15 -5.22 21.99
N GLU A 341 6.78 -5.28 23.16
CA GLU A 341 6.97 -4.12 24.05
C GLU A 341 7.87 -3.03 23.44
N ASP A 342 8.66 -3.37 22.43
CA ASP A 342 9.45 -2.44 21.63
C ASP A 342 8.63 -1.72 20.55
N VAL A 343 7.36 -2.10 20.36
CA VAL A 343 6.44 -1.49 19.38
C VAL A 343 5.35 -0.65 20.04
N VAL A 344 4.88 -1.09 21.21
CA VAL A 344 3.75 -0.44 21.91
C VAL A 344 4.06 -0.06 23.34
N ARG A 345 3.61 1.13 23.74
CA ARG A 345 3.62 1.61 25.13
C ARG A 345 2.20 1.77 25.63
N PHE A 346 1.87 1.06 26.70
CA PHE A 346 0.58 1.20 27.38
C PHE A 346 0.63 2.34 28.38
N GLN A 347 -0.28 3.31 28.25
CA GLN A 347 -0.41 4.45 29.14
C GLN A 347 -1.75 4.39 29.85
N SER A 348 -1.76 4.29 31.17
CA SER A 348 -3.00 4.26 31.96
C SER A 348 -3.53 5.67 32.16
N LEU A 349 -4.76 5.93 31.74
CA LEU A 349 -5.46 7.19 31.95
C LEU A 349 -6.66 6.99 32.88
N PRO A 350 -6.96 7.94 33.77
CA PRO A 350 -8.18 7.90 34.58
C PRO A 350 -9.40 7.95 33.65
N ARG A 351 -10.51 7.29 34.04
CA ARG A 351 -11.77 7.42 33.31
C ARG A 351 -12.19 8.90 33.32
N ARG A 352 -12.47 9.45 32.13
CA ARG A 352 -13.09 10.78 32.02
C ARG A 352 -14.46 10.70 32.71
N PRO A 353 -14.78 11.58 33.68
CA PRO A 353 -16.09 11.58 34.32
C PRO A 353 -17.17 11.82 33.27
N ALA A 354 -18.25 11.04 33.30
CA ALA A 354 -19.37 11.22 32.39
C ALA A 354 -19.98 12.62 32.62
N GLY A 355 -19.91 13.51 31.63
CA GLY A 355 -20.67 14.77 31.65
C GLY A 355 -19.94 16.07 31.32
N THR A 356 -18.65 16.09 30.98
CA THR A 356 -18.04 17.33 30.43
C THR A 356 -18.21 17.37 28.92
N THR A 357 -19.33 17.93 28.47
CA THR A 357 -19.41 18.55 27.14
C THR A 357 -18.27 19.55 27.00
N GLU A 358 -17.40 19.37 26.01
CA GLU A 358 -16.51 20.45 25.60
C GLU A 358 -17.37 21.64 25.16
N PRO A 359 -17.10 22.87 25.62
CA PRO A 359 -17.74 24.04 25.04
C PRO A 359 -17.24 24.12 23.60
N GLY A 360 -18.17 24.00 22.65
CA GLY A 360 -17.88 24.13 21.22
C GLY A 360 -17.09 25.42 20.96
N GLY A 361 -15.87 25.25 20.46
CA GLY A 361 -15.10 26.34 19.88
C GLY A 361 -15.77 26.75 18.57
N GLY A 362 -16.20 28.00 18.51
CA GLY A 362 -16.79 28.62 17.32
C GLY A 362 -15.78 29.12 16.30
#